data_AF-A0A1S3LGU9-F1
#
_entry.id   AF-A0A1S3LGU9-F1
#
_cell.length_a   1.000
_cell.length_b   1.000
_cell.length_c   1.000
_cell.angle_alpha   90.00
_cell.angle_beta   90.00
_cell.angle_gamma   90.00
#
_symmetry.space_group_name_H-M   'P 1'
#
loop_
_entity.id
_entity.type
_entity.pdbx_description
1 polymer ?
#
loop_
_entity_poly.entity_id
_entity_poly.type
_entity_poly.pdbx_seq_one_letter_code
_entity_poly.pdbx_strand_id
1 'polypeptide(L)'
;NPPNSPNCNELGKRAPTPIREKEVTLCMKCQEPFNSITKRRHHCKACGHVVCGKCSEFRARLLYDNNRANRVCIDCYTTLVGVPPSPASLTSSAYRRRSILEKQASVAAENSVMCSFLHHMEKGAGRGWQKAWFVIPENEPLVLYIYGAPQDVKAQRSVPLIGFEVSLPESCDRMERRFAFKISQSHLTLYFSADGEELQRRWTEVLSRAGRGEELQDHGSIIETLEEEGEETATSGENT
;
A
#
# COMPACT_ATOMS: atom_id res chain seq x y z
N ASN A 1 -7.21 -2.89 13.80
CA ASN A 1 -7.23 -1.41 13.69
C ASN A 1 -5.83 -0.95 13.34
N PRO A 2 -5.63 -0.25 12.21
CA PRO A 2 -4.32 0.28 11.88
C PRO A 2 -3.88 1.26 12.99
N PRO A 3 -2.60 1.30 13.37
CA PRO A 3 -2.12 2.01 14.55
C PRO A 3 -2.18 3.55 14.44
N ASN A 4 -2.62 4.12 13.31
CA ASN A 4 -2.50 5.55 13.04
C ASN A 4 -3.78 6.28 12.58
N SER A 5 -4.96 5.65 12.62
CA SER A 5 -6.22 6.36 12.43
C SER A 5 -6.98 6.41 13.76
N PRO A 6 -7.23 7.59 14.36
CA PRO A 6 -8.01 7.66 15.59
C PRO A 6 -9.40 7.06 15.33
N ASN A 7 -9.87 6.24 16.27
CA ASN A 7 -11.25 5.76 16.27
C ASN A 7 -12.19 6.98 16.17
N CYS A 8 -13.24 6.91 15.34
CA CYS A 8 -14.16 8.02 15.11
C CYS A 8 -14.70 8.61 16.43
N ASN A 9 -14.87 7.76 17.45
CA ASN A 9 -15.34 8.12 18.79
C ASN A 9 -14.34 8.94 19.64
N GLU A 10 -13.06 8.97 19.26
CA GLU A 10 -11.98 9.71 19.96
C GLU A 10 -11.57 10.99 19.22
N LEU A 11 -12.14 11.24 18.04
CA LEU A 11 -11.78 12.38 17.21
C LEU A 11 -11.95 13.70 17.98
N GLY A 12 -10.89 14.51 18.03
CA GLY A 12 -10.89 15.77 18.77
C GLY A 12 -10.81 15.64 20.30
N LYS A 13 -10.89 14.44 20.88
CA LYS A 13 -10.68 14.20 22.32
C LYS A 13 -9.23 13.92 22.69
N ARG A 14 -8.41 13.49 21.74
CA ARG A 14 -6.97 13.25 21.89
C ARG A 14 -6.20 13.78 20.67
N ALA A 15 -4.98 14.25 20.90
CA ALA A 15 -4.09 14.65 19.80
C ALA A 15 -3.66 13.42 18.98
N PRO A 16 -3.80 13.43 17.65
CA PRO A 16 -3.30 12.36 16.79
C PRO A 16 -1.77 12.45 16.65
N THR A 17 -1.14 11.33 16.33
CA THR A 17 0.25 11.34 15.84
C THR A 17 0.24 11.88 14.40
N PRO A 18 0.86 13.03 14.12
CA PRO A 18 0.85 13.59 12.77
C PRO A 18 1.70 12.75 11.81
N ILE A 19 1.18 12.48 10.61
CA ILE A 19 1.92 11.80 9.56
C ILE A 19 3.02 12.73 9.04
N ARG A 20 4.24 12.21 8.89
CA ARG A 20 5.37 13.00 8.39
C ARG A 20 5.12 13.41 6.93
N GLU A 21 5.36 14.68 6.60
CA GLU A 21 5.03 15.23 5.28
C GLU A 21 5.72 14.51 4.11
N LYS A 22 6.94 14.01 4.32
CA LYS A 22 7.73 13.29 3.32
C LYS A 22 7.20 11.87 3.05
N GLU A 23 6.30 11.36 3.88
CA GLU A 23 5.68 10.04 3.73
C GLU A 23 4.41 10.10 2.89
N VAL A 24 4.07 11.25 2.30
CA VAL A 24 2.83 11.49 1.57
C VAL A 24 3.09 12.30 0.30
N THR A 25 2.65 11.78 -0.85
CA THR A 25 2.70 12.49 -2.13
C THR A 25 1.34 13.04 -2.56
N LEU A 26 0.25 12.45 -2.07
CA LEU A 26 -1.13 12.81 -2.45
C LEU A 26 -1.91 13.42 -1.28
N CYS A 27 -2.81 14.35 -1.57
CA CYS A 27 -3.80 14.80 -0.57
C CYS A 27 -4.67 13.62 -0.12
N MET A 28 -4.71 13.34 1.18
CA MET A 28 -5.48 12.22 1.75
C MET A 28 -7.01 12.43 1.75
N LYS A 29 -7.50 13.41 0.97
CA LYS A 29 -8.91 13.69 0.74
C LYS A 29 -9.23 13.72 -0.75
N CYS A 30 -8.67 14.66 -1.51
CA CYS A 30 -8.93 14.76 -2.95
C CYS A 30 -8.04 13.87 -3.83
N GLN A 31 -7.02 13.22 -3.26
CA GLN A 31 -6.03 12.35 -3.93
C GLN A 31 -5.19 13.05 -5.00
N GLU A 32 -5.24 14.37 -5.06
CA GLU A 32 -4.42 15.13 -6.00
C GLU A 32 -2.98 15.26 -5.48
N PRO A 33 -1.97 15.20 -6.35
CA PRO A 33 -0.57 15.30 -5.96
C PRO A 33 -0.25 16.67 -5.38
N PHE A 34 0.52 16.68 -4.29
CA PHE A 34 1.05 17.92 -3.72
C PHE A 34 2.13 18.52 -4.64
N ASN A 35 2.25 19.84 -4.61
CA ASN A 35 3.37 20.56 -5.24
C ASN A 35 3.70 21.82 -4.43
N SER A 36 4.95 22.27 -4.48
CA SER A 36 5.46 23.33 -3.61
C SER A 36 4.84 24.72 -3.85
N ILE A 37 4.20 24.93 -5.01
CA ILE A 37 3.71 26.24 -5.45
C ILE A 37 2.22 26.40 -5.13
N THR A 38 1.36 25.56 -5.72
CA THR A 38 -0.10 25.73 -5.70
C THR A 38 -0.82 24.77 -4.77
N LYS A 39 -0.18 23.66 -4.35
CA LYS A 39 -0.81 22.63 -3.50
C LYS A 39 0.11 22.20 -2.37
N ARG A 40 0.27 23.08 -1.39
CA ARG A 40 1.06 22.86 -0.18
C ARG A 40 0.38 21.84 0.76
N ARG A 41 1.20 21.23 1.62
CA ARG A 41 0.77 20.25 2.63
C ARG A 41 0.29 20.97 3.89
N HIS A 42 -0.75 20.43 4.50
CA HIS A 42 -1.26 20.85 5.81
C HIS A 42 -1.67 19.62 6.60
N HIS A 43 -1.49 19.65 7.92
CA HIS A 43 -2.00 18.59 8.79
C HIS A 43 -3.40 18.91 9.28
N CYS A 44 -4.28 17.91 9.22
CA CYS A 44 -5.51 17.94 10.00
C CYS A 44 -5.16 17.76 11.47
N LYS A 45 -5.53 18.73 12.31
CA LYS A 45 -5.23 18.69 13.74
C LYS A 45 -6.03 17.61 14.48
N ALA A 46 -7.17 17.18 13.94
CA ALA A 46 -8.01 16.14 14.54
C ALA A 46 -7.55 14.70 14.20
N CYS A 47 -7.13 14.42 12.97
CA CYS A 47 -6.78 13.05 12.54
C CYS A 47 -5.32 12.86 12.07
N GLY A 48 -4.50 13.91 12.04
CA GLY A 48 -3.07 13.81 11.68
C GLY A 48 -2.78 13.64 10.18
N HIS A 49 -3.79 13.38 9.35
CA HIS A 49 -3.66 13.25 7.90
C HIS A 49 -3.09 14.51 7.22
N VAL A 50 -2.33 14.29 6.14
CA VAL A 50 -1.79 15.36 5.29
C VAL A 50 -2.77 15.69 4.16
N VAL A 51 -3.22 16.93 4.12
CA VAL A 51 -4.30 17.43 3.26
C VAL A 51 -3.91 18.75 2.60
N CYS A 52 -4.56 19.09 1.48
CA CYS A 52 -4.35 20.37 0.81
C CYS A 52 -5.19 21.49 1.47
N GLY A 53 -4.89 22.75 1.12
CA GLY A 53 -5.59 23.91 1.68
C GLY A 53 -7.10 23.87 1.44
N LYS A 54 -7.53 23.47 0.23
CA LYS A 54 -8.95 23.33 -0.14
C LYS A 54 -9.67 22.26 0.71
N CYS A 55 -9.04 21.10 0.92
CA CYS A 55 -9.65 20.03 1.71
C CYS A 55 -9.60 20.27 3.23
N SER A 56 -9.01 21.38 3.68
CA SER A 56 -8.83 21.71 5.10
C SER A 56 -9.10 23.19 5.40
N GLU A 57 -9.94 23.85 4.62
CA GLU A 57 -10.35 25.25 4.86
C GLU A 57 -11.17 25.42 6.16
N PHE A 58 -11.63 24.31 6.73
CA PHE A 58 -12.52 24.27 7.88
C PHE A 58 -11.77 24.34 9.22
N ARG A 59 -12.49 24.82 10.23
CA ARG A 59 -12.02 24.83 11.62
C ARG A 59 -13.07 24.22 12.55
N ALA A 60 -12.64 23.27 13.38
CA ALA A 60 -13.47 22.66 14.42
C ALA A 60 -12.82 22.84 15.78
N ARG A 61 -13.62 22.85 16.83
CA ARG A 61 -13.12 22.88 18.20
C ARG A 61 -12.64 21.49 18.60
N LEU A 62 -11.45 21.40 19.18
CA LEU A 62 -10.85 20.15 19.63
C LEU A 62 -10.74 20.17 21.15
N LEU A 63 -11.37 19.22 21.82
CA LEU A 63 -11.42 19.13 23.27
C LEU A 63 -10.02 19.03 23.89
N TYR A 64 -9.12 18.25 23.28
CA TYR A 64 -7.75 18.08 23.80
C TYR A 64 -6.90 19.36 23.73
N ASP A 65 -7.27 20.33 22.89
CA ASP A 65 -6.55 21.58 22.69
C ASP A 65 -7.35 22.75 23.26
N ASN A 66 -7.86 22.59 24.50
CA ASN A 66 -8.64 23.58 25.22
C ASN A 66 -9.84 24.13 24.43
N ASN A 67 -10.49 23.25 23.66
CA ASN A 67 -11.64 23.60 22.81
C ASN A 67 -11.36 24.71 21.79
N ARG A 68 -10.08 24.89 21.41
CA ARG A 68 -9.64 25.89 20.43
C ARG A 68 -10.04 25.47 19.02
N ALA A 69 -10.42 26.46 18.21
CA ALA A 69 -10.75 26.26 16.80
C ALA A 69 -9.49 25.98 15.96
N ASN A 70 -9.33 24.73 15.53
CA ASN A 70 -8.15 24.23 14.85
C ASN A 70 -8.47 23.81 13.41
N ARG A 71 -7.46 23.88 12.53
CA ARG A 71 -7.58 23.42 11.14
C ARG A 71 -7.90 21.92 11.12
N VAL A 72 -8.97 21.55 10.44
CA VAL A 72 -9.37 20.16 10.25
C VAL A 72 -9.74 19.90 8.79
N CYS A 73 -9.61 18.65 8.36
CA CYS A 73 -10.08 18.24 7.04
C CYS A 73 -11.62 18.18 7.00
N ILE A 74 -12.17 18.14 5.79
CA ILE A 74 -13.61 18.12 5.55
C ILE A 74 -14.35 17.00 6.32
N ASP A 75 -13.80 15.79 6.32
CA ASP A 75 -14.41 14.64 7.02
C ASP A 75 -14.46 14.91 8.53
N CYS A 76 -13.34 15.35 9.13
CA CYS A 76 -13.29 15.63 10.56
C CYS A 76 -14.18 16.81 10.95
N TYR A 77 -14.30 17.83 10.10
CA TYR A 77 -15.25 18.91 10.34
C TYR A 77 -16.68 18.39 10.39
N THR A 78 -17.07 17.58 9.40
CA THR A 78 -18.41 16.99 9.31
C THR A 78 -18.71 16.11 10.52
N THR A 79 -17.76 15.28 10.96
CA THR A 79 -17.89 14.44 12.15
C THR A 79 -17.99 15.25 13.45
N LEU A 80 -17.17 16.29 13.61
CA LEU A 80 -17.10 17.05 14.87
C LEU A 80 -18.22 18.09 15.02
N VAL A 81 -18.68 18.67 13.91
CA VAL A 81 -19.68 19.76 13.90
C VAL A 81 -21.07 19.25 13.57
N GLY A 82 -21.19 18.08 12.91
CA GLY A 82 -22.47 17.49 12.54
C GLY A 82 -23.18 18.20 11.37
N VAL A 83 -22.54 19.19 10.75
CA VAL A 83 -23.07 19.94 9.62
C VAL A 83 -22.09 19.82 8.44
N PRO A 84 -22.50 19.24 7.30
CA PRO A 84 -21.66 19.24 6.11
C PRO A 84 -21.48 20.68 5.61
N PRO A 85 -20.28 21.05 5.12
CA PRO A 85 -20.08 22.36 4.53
C PRO A 85 -20.97 22.51 3.27
N SER A 86 -21.30 23.77 2.92
CA SER A 86 -22.21 24.07 1.81
C SER A 86 -21.82 23.33 0.51
N PRO A 87 -22.77 22.95 -0.36
CA PRO A 87 -22.47 22.25 -1.62
C PRO A 87 -21.53 23.02 -2.55
N ALA A 88 -21.38 24.34 -2.39
CA ALA A 88 -20.40 25.14 -3.12
C ALA A 88 -18.95 24.89 -2.66
N SER A 89 -18.74 24.49 -1.40
CA SER A 89 -17.43 24.12 -0.83
C SER A 89 -17.05 22.65 -1.12
N LEU A 90 -18.05 21.82 -1.43
CA LEU A 90 -17.86 20.44 -1.85
C LEU A 90 -17.33 20.42 -3.28
N THR A 91 -16.00 20.49 -3.44
CA THR A 91 -15.41 20.09 -4.73
C THR A 91 -15.86 18.65 -5.03
N SER A 92 -16.33 18.39 -6.25
CA SER A 92 -16.77 17.08 -6.78
C SER A 92 -15.84 15.89 -6.44
N SER A 93 -14.59 16.19 -6.07
CA SER A 93 -13.59 15.22 -5.60
C SER A 93 -13.90 14.51 -4.28
N ALA A 94 -14.74 15.07 -3.40
CA ALA A 94 -15.02 14.51 -2.06
C ALA A 94 -15.94 13.27 -2.07
N TYR A 95 -16.64 13.03 -3.19
CA TYR A 95 -17.60 11.93 -3.34
C TYR A 95 -17.28 11.01 -4.53
N ARG A 96 -16.00 10.91 -4.93
CA ARG A 96 -15.61 9.90 -5.91
C ARG A 96 -15.91 8.51 -5.33
N ARG A 97 -16.66 7.70 -6.08
CA ARG A 97 -16.80 6.27 -5.80
C ARG A 97 -15.40 5.69 -5.63
N ARG A 98 -15.21 4.89 -4.59
CA ARG A 98 -13.90 4.32 -4.28
C ARG A 98 -13.34 3.60 -5.51
N SER A 99 -12.27 4.12 -6.10
CA SER A 99 -11.57 3.46 -7.22
C SER A 99 -10.89 2.19 -6.71
N ILE A 100 -10.74 1.17 -7.57
CA ILE A 100 -10.02 -0.08 -7.24
C ILE A 100 -8.60 0.15 -6.70
N LEU A 101 -7.99 1.29 -7.06
CA LEU A 101 -6.65 1.69 -6.60
C LEU A 101 -6.65 2.46 -5.28
N GLU A 102 -7.79 2.72 -4.64
CA GLU A 102 -7.89 3.36 -3.31
C GLU A 102 -7.53 2.40 -2.18
N LYS A 103 -6.38 1.76 -2.30
CA LYS A 103 -5.77 0.93 -1.27
C LYS A 103 -4.75 1.76 -0.53
N GLN A 104 -4.93 1.95 0.77
CA GLN A 104 -3.97 2.68 1.59
C GLN A 104 -2.66 1.90 1.71
N ALA A 105 -1.54 2.55 1.37
CA ALA A 105 -0.22 1.94 1.34
C ALA A 105 0.19 1.33 2.69
N SER A 106 -0.11 2.00 3.80
CA SER A 106 0.20 1.48 5.14
C SER A 106 -0.61 0.23 5.48
N VAL A 107 -1.88 0.17 5.10
CA VAL A 107 -2.71 -1.03 5.30
C VAL A 107 -2.23 -2.18 4.41
N ALA A 108 -1.89 -1.88 3.16
CA ALA A 108 -1.34 -2.88 2.24
C ALA A 108 -0.01 -3.44 2.75
N ALA A 109 0.80 -2.63 3.43
CA ALA A 109 2.11 -3.03 3.95
C ALA A 109 2.04 -3.83 5.27
N GLU A 110 1.02 -3.61 6.11
CA GLU A 110 0.87 -4.28 7.42
C GLU A 110 0.85 -5.82 7.30
N ASN A 111 0.23 -6.36 6.25
CA ASN A 111 0.19 -7.79 5.94
C ASN A 111 0.71 -8.02 4.52
N SER A 112 1.96 -7.67 4.27
CA SER A 112 2.60 -7.81 2.95
C SER A 112 3.62 -8.93 2.93
N VAL A 113 3.65 -9.66 1.82
CA VAL A 113 4.76 -10.56 1.46
C VAL A 113 6.06 -9.78 1.39
N MET A 114 5.97 -8.60 0.78
CA MET A 114 7.10 -7.72 0.61
C MET A 114 6.64 -6.27 0.47
N CYS A 115 7.29 -5.38 1.21
CA CYS A 115 7.17 -3.94 1.00
C CYS A 115 8.49 -3.23 1.26
N SER A 116 8.86 -2.29 0.39
CA SER A 116 10.00 -1.41 0.61
C SER A 116 9.98 -0.25 -0.38
N PHE A 117 10.86 0.71 -0.16
CA PHE A 117 11.23 1.60 -1.26
C PHE A 117 12.10 0.85 -2.26
N LEU A 118 11.89 1.15 -3.54
CA LEU A 118 12.81 0.84 -4.63
C LEU A 118 12.92 2.05 -5.54
N HIS A 119 14.01 2.12 -6.27
CA HIS A 119 14.05 2.95 -7.47
C HIS A 119 13.54 2.15 -8.65
N HIS A 120 12.77 2.78 -9.53
CA HIS A 120 12.27 2.12 -10.72
C HIS A 120 12.31 3.01 -11.96
N MET A 121 12.31 2.35 -13.13
CA MET A 121 12.17 2.95 -14.45
C MET A 121 11.38 2.01 -15.36
N GLU A 122 10.58 2.54 -16.26
CA GLU A 122 9.87 1.78 -17.29
C GLU A 122 10.51 2.03 -18.65
N LYS A 123 10.85 0.94 -19.37
CA LYS A 123 11.46 1.03 -20.70
C LYS A 123 10.52 1.75 -21.65
N GLY A 124 11.01 2.79 -22.34
CA GLY A 124 10.22 3.54 -23.32
C GLY A 124 9.25 4.58 -22.74
N ALA A 125 9.16 4.73 -21.40
CA ALA A 125 8.27 5.72 -20.78
C ALA A 125 8.78 7.18 -20.83
N GLY A 126 10.00 7.41 -21.32
CA GLY A 126 10.65 8.74 -21.36
C GLY A 126 10.97 9.34 -19.98
N ARG A 127 10.61 8.67 -18.89
CA ARG A 127 10.90 9.08 -17.51
C ARG A 127 12.15 8.38 -17.00
N GLY A 128 13.00 9.15 -16.33
CA GLY A 128 14.17 8.65 -15.64
C GLY A 128 13.81 7.79 -14.42
N TRP A 129 14.84 7.33 -13.72
CA TRP A 129 14.67 6.60 -12.47
C TRP A 129 13.98 7.45 -11.40
N GLN A 130 12.99 6.89 -10.72
CA GLN A 130 12.30 7.55 -9.61
C GLN A 130 12.15 6.58 -8.42
N LYS A 131 12.10 7.14 -7.20
CA LYS A 131 11.88 6.35 -5.98
C LYS A 131 10.38 6.23 -5.73
N ALA A 132 9.91 5.02 -5.45
CA ALA A 132 8.52 4.72 -5.13
C ALA A 132 8.45 3.66 -4.02
N TRP A 133 7.29 3.57 -3.39
CA TRP A 133 6.98 2.56 -2.37
C TRP A 133 6.23 1.40 -3.01
N PHE A 134 6.78 0.20 -2.90
CA PHE A 134 6.28 -1.01 -3.55
C PHE A 134 5.72 -1.94 -2.50
N VAL A 135 4.58 -2.57 -2.80
CA VAL A 135 3.90 -3.49 -1.89
C VAL A 135 3.31 -4.66 -2.67
N ILE A 136 3.57 -5.88 -2.21
CA ILE A 136 2.87 -7.11 -2.60
C ILE A 136 2.11 -7.59 -1.35
N PRO A 137 0.79 -7.36 -1.27
CA PRO A 137 -0.03 -7.81 -0.15
C PRO A 137 -0.07 -9.33 -0.05
N GLU A 138 -0.13 -9.88 1.15
CA GLU A 138 -0.24 -11.32 1.39
C GLU A 138 -1.56 -11.90 0.86
N ASN A 139 -2.65 -11.13 0.93
CA ASN A 139 -3.96 -11.53 0.41
C ASN A 139 -4.09 -11.39 -1.12
N GLU A 140 -3.14 -10.73 -1.78
CA GLU A 140 -3.09 -10.57 -3.24
C GLU A 140 -1.63 -10.74 -3.72
N PRO A 141 -1.02 -11.93 -3.54
CA PRO A 141 0.43 -12.13 -3.69
C PRO A 141 0.90 -12.03 -5.14
N LEU A 142 -0.04 -11.99 -6.09
CA LEU A 142 0.22 -11.90 -7.53
C LEU A 142 0.07 -10.47 -8.08
N VAL A 143 -0.12 -9.46 -7.22
CA VAL A 143 -0.29 -8.07 -7.64
C VAL A 143 0.74 -7.17 -6.94
N LEU A 144 1.54 -6.47 -7.75
CA LEU A 144 2.45 -5.43 -7.26
C LEU A 144 1.76 -4.06 -7.30
N TYR A 145 1.62 -3.45 -6.14
CA TYR A 145 1.13 -2.08 -6.00
C TYR A 145 2.29 -1.08 -5.90
N ILE A 146 2.16 0.03 -6.64
CA ILE A 146 3.15 1.09 -6.71
C ILE A 146 2.55 2.37 -6.13
N TYR A 147 3.20 2.92 -5.11
CA TYR A 147 2.81 4.12 -4.39
C TYR A 147 3.88 5.20 -4.50
N GLY A 148 3.49 6.47 -4.43
CA GLY A 148 4.45 7.56 -4.34
C GLY A 148 5.16 7.60 -3.00
N ALA A 149 4.46 7.22 -1.93
CA ALA A 149 4.98 7.19 -0.57
C ALA A 149 4.19 6.20 0.34
N PRO A 150 4.77 5.75 1.47
CA PRO A 150 4.22 4.69 2.32
C PRO A 150 2.92 5.04 3.05
N GLN A 151 2.50 6.30 3.07
CA GLN A 151 1.23 6.73 3.66
C GLN A 151 0.23 7.22 2.61
N ASP A 152 0.50 7.04 1.30
CA ASP A 152 -0.46 7.39 0.27
C ASP A 152 -1.72 6.53 0.38
N VAL A 153 -2.89 7.17 0.24
CA VAL A 153 -4.21 6.52 0.34
C VAL A 153 -4.66 5.86 -0.98
N LYS A 154 -3.81 5.95 -2.01
CA LYS A 154 -4.13 5.47 -3.36
C LYS A 154 -2.85 5.00 -4.08
N ALA A 155 -2.92 3.83 -4.69
CA ALA A 155 -1.87 3.32 -5.56
C ALA A 155 -1.86 4.10 -6.89
N GLN A 156 -0.66 4.41 -7.38
CA GLN A 156 -0.46 5.02 -8.68
C GLN A 156 -0.67 4.00 -9.80
N ARG A 157 -0.28 2.75 -9.57
CA ARG A 157 -0.41 1.63 -10.51
C ARG A 157 -0.53 0.32 -9.74
N SER A 158 -1.24 -0.63 -10.33
CA SER A 158 -1.21 -2.05 -9.98
C SER A 158 -0.67 -2.83 -11.17
N VAL A 159 0.25 -3.76 -10.93
CA VAL A 159 0.85 -4.62 -11.96
C VAL A 159 0.55 -6.08 -11.62
N PRO A 160 -0.25 -6.80 -12.43
CA PRO A 160 -0.41 -8.23 -12.26
C PRO A 160 0.93 -8.90 -12.59
N LEU A 161 1.46 -9.70 -11.67
CA LEU A 161 2.79 -10.28 -11.77
C LEU A 161 2.81 -11.58 -12.58
N ILE A 162 1.68 -12.23 -12.77
CA ILE A 162 1.58 -13.51 -13.50
C ILE A 162 2.17 -13.36 -14.91
N GLY A 163 3.12 -14.22 -15.25
CA GLY A 163 3.80 -14.24 -16.54
C GLY A 163 4.93 -13.22 -16.71
N PHE A 164 5.32 -12.52 -15.65
CA PHE A 164 6.57 -11.74 -15.64
C PHE A 164 7.76 -12.64 -15.38
N GLU A 165 8.81 -12.44 -16.17
CA GLU A 165 10.12 -13.05 -15.95
C GLU A 165 11.04 -12.05 -15.25
N VAL A 166 11.79 -12.53 -14.25
CA VAL A 166 12.76 -11.71 -13.53
C VAL A 166 14.16 -12.02 -14.02
N SER A 167 14.94 -10.99 -14.33
CA SER A 167 16.33 -11.15 -14.75
C SER A 167 17.21 -10.00 -14.25
N LEU A 168 18.52 -10.16 -14.38
CA LEU A 168 19.45 -9.04 -14.18
C LEU A 168 19.48 -8.13 -15.42
N PRO A 169 19.77 -6.83 -15.26
CA PRO A 169 19.99 -5.94 -16.39
C PRO A 169 21.24 -6.38 -17.16
N GLU A 170 21.19 -6.29 -18.49
CA GLU A 170 22.31 -6.64 -19.35
C GLU A 170 23.27 -5.46 -19.49
N SER A 171 24.53 -5.73 -19.86
CA SER A 171 25.54 -4.68 -20.09
C SER A 171 25.12 -3.65 -21.15
N CYS A 172 24.25 -4.04 -22.10
CA CYS A 172 23.70 -3.14 -23.12
C CYS A 172 22.65 -2.16 -22.58
N ASP A 173 22.02 -2.46 -21.44
CA ASP A 173 20.96 -1.62 -20.87
C ASP A 173 21.49 -0.23 -20.42
N ARG A 174 22.82 -0.03 -20.34
CA ARG A 174 23.49 1.20 -19.84
C ARG A 174 22.93 1.64 -18.48
N MET A 175 22.52 0.67 -17.65
CA MET A 175 21.86 0.90 -16.37
C MET A 175 22.85 0.71 -15.23
N GLU A 176 23.67 1.72 -14.98
CA GLU A 176 24.66 1.71 -13.89
C GLU A 176 24.01 2.03 -12.54
N ARG A 177 23.12 1.16 -12.06
CA ARG A 177 22.68 1.18 -10.66
C ARG A 177 23.06 -0.10 -9.96
N ARG A 178 23.55 0.04 -8.74
CA ARG A 178 23.84 -1.10 -7.86
C ARG A 178 22.54 -1.81 -7.51
N PHE A 179 22.66 -3.12 -7.30
CA PHE A 179 21.58 -3.98 -6.85
C PHE A 179 20.33 -3.91 -7.75
N ALA A 180 20.56 -3.83 -9.07
CA ALA A 180 19.52 -3.67 -10.07
C ALA A 180 19.02 -5.00 -10.62
N PHE A 181 17.73 -5.05 -10.94
CA PHE A 181 17.02 -6.19 -11.52
C PHE A 181 15.91 -5.68 -12.43
N LYS A 182 15.43 -6.51 -13.35
CA LYS A 182 14.29 -6.17 -14.23
C LYS A 182 13.25 -7.27 -14.19
N ILE A 183 12.00 -6.87 -14.39
CA ILE A 183 10.91 -7.80 -14.73
C ILE A 183 10.41 -7.46 -16.14
N SER A 184 10.18 -8.49 -16.94
CA SER A 184 9.70 -8.35 -18.31
C SER A 184 8.52 -9.26 -18.60
N GLN A 185 7.52 -8.71 -19.30
CA GLN A 185 6.41 -9.46 -19.86
C GLN A 185 6.04 -8.84 -21.20
N SER A 186 6.19 -9.61 -22.30
CA SER A 186 5.89 -9.17 -23.67
C SER A 186 6.56 -7.83 -24.01
N HIS A 187 5.82 -6.72 -24.04
CA HIS A 187 6.33 -5.38 -24.36
C HIS A 187 6.65 -4.52 -23.14
N LEU A 188 6.31 -4.98 -21.93
CA LEU A 188 6.52 -4.24 -20.70
C LEU A 188 7.83 -4.69 -20.04
N THR A 189 8.74 -3.75 -19.82
CA THR A 189 9.97 -3.97 -19.03
C THR A 189 10.06 -2.91 -17.95
N LEU A 190 10.07 -3.36 -16.69
CA LEU A 190 10.27 -2.52 -15.53
C LEU A 190 11.63 -2.84 -14.92
N TYR A 191 12.46 -1.81 -14.76
CA TYR A 191 13.75 -1.89 -14.11
C TYR A 191 13.61 -1.41 -12.67
N PHE A 192 14.31 -2.07 -11.77
CA PHE A 192 14.34 -1.77 -10.34
C PHE A 192 15.78 -1.69 -9.84
N SER A 193 15.98 -0.95 -8.76
CA SER A 193 17.24 -0.91 -8.02
C SER A 193 16.94 -0.77 -6.53
N ALA A 194 17.49 -1.71 -5.76
CA ALA A 194 17.36 -1.77 -4.31
C ALA A 194 18.49 -1.00 -3.61
N ASP A 195 18.32 -0.70 -2.32
CA ASP A 195 19.34 -0.03 -1.50
C ASP A 195 20.44 -1.01 -1.02
N GLY A 196 20.32 -2.31 -1.29
CA GLY A 196 21.28 -3.35 -0.90
C GLY A 196 21.05 -4.70 -1.60
N GLU A 197 22.06 -5.55 -1.56
CA GLU A 197 22.06 -6.90 -2.17
C GLU A 197 20.99 -7.81 -1.57
N GLU A 198 20.90 -7.85 -0.23
CA GLU A 198 19.87 -8.60 0.50
C GLU A 198 18.45 -8.25 0.04
N LEU A 199 18.19 -6.95 -0.16
CA LEU A 199 16.90 -6.45 -0.57
C LEU A 199 16.61 -6.80 -2.04
N GLN A 200 17.60 -6.66 -2.93
CA GLN A 200 17.51 -7.10 -4.31
C GLN A 200 17.20 -8.60 -4.40
N ARG A 201 17.90 -9.43 -3.62
CA ARG A 201 17.71 -10.89 -3.62
C ARG A 201 16.28 -11.25 -3.24
N ARG A 202 15.78 -10.69 -2.12
CA ARG A 202 14.40 -10.93 -1.66
C ARG A 202 13.36 -10.49 -2.70
N TRP A 203 13.53 -9.32 -3.32
CA TRP A 203 12.59 -8.85 -4.35
C TRP A 203 12.60 -9.75 -5.58
N THR A 204 13.78 -10.12 -6.04
CA THR A 204 13.95 -11.03 -7.18
C THR A 204 13.27 -12.37 -6.92
N GLU A 205 13.45 -12.94 -5.72
CA GLU A 205 12.81 -14.19 -5.31
C GLU A 205 11.28 -14.08 -5.30
N VAL A 206 10.72 -13.10 -4.59
CA VAL A 206 9.27 -12.91 -4.46
C VAL A 206 8.62 -12.66 -5.83
N LEU A 207 9.22 -11.79 -6.65
CA LEU A 207 8.71 -11.48 -7.99
C LEU A 207 8.81 -12.69 -8.92
N SER A 208 9.85 -13.52 -8.80
CA SER A 208 9.99 -14.73 -9.63
C SER A 208 8.91 -15.74 -9.30
N ARG A 209 8.59 -15.93 -8.02
CA ARG A 209 7.51 -16.81 -7.56
C ARG A 209 6.14 -16.33 -8.05
N ALA A 210 5.85 -15.05 -7.84
CA ALA A 210 4.62 -14.43 -8.33
C ALA A 210 4.51 -14.46 -9.87
N GLY A 211 5.64 -14.32 -10.57
CA GLY A 211 5.77 -14.48 -12.03
C GLY A 211 5.30 -15.84 -12.54
N ARG A 212 5.63 -16.91 -11.81
CA ARG A 212 5.20 -18.28 -12.10
C ARG A 212 3.76 -18.59 -11.65
N GLY A 213 3.10 -17.65 -10.96
CA GLY A 213 1.77 -17.85 -10.39
C GLY A 213 1.76 -18.70 -9.12
N GLU A 214 2.90 -18.85 -8.44
CA GLU A 214 2.98 -19.55 -7.16
C GLU A 214 2.38 -18.68 -6.05
N GLU A 215 1.22 -19.07 -5.52
CA GLU A 215 0.67 -18.48 -4.29
C GLU A 215 1.48 -18.97 -3.08
N LEU A 216 1.65 -18.11 -2.07
CA LEU A 216 2.22 -18.53 -0.79
C LEU A 216 1.23 -19.49 -0.13
N GLN A 217 1.56 -20.78 -0.18
CA GLN A 217 0.76 -21.79 0.49
C GLN A 217 0.72 -21.50 1.98
N ASP A 218 -0.51 -21.35 2.49
CA ASP A 218 -0.88 -21.35 3.89
C ASP A 218 -0.22 -22.53 4.61
N HIS A 219 0.08 -22.37 5.89
CA HIS A 219 0.71 -23.41 6.69
C HIS A 219 -0.01 -24.76 6.50
N GLY A 220 0.74 -25.76 6.04
CA GLY A 220 0.25 -27.11 5.88
C GLY A 220 -0.35 -27.63 7.18
N SER A 221 -1.61 -28.04 7.13
CA SER A 221 -2.04 -29.17 7.96
C SER A 221 -1.44 -30.42 7.34
N ILE A 222 -0.22 -30.71 7.79
CA ILE A 222 0.37 -32.03 7.77
C ILE A 222 -0.58 -32.92 8.59
N ILE A 223 -1.39 -33.75 7.94
CA ILE A 223 -1.65 -35.08 8.48
C ILE A 223 -0.77 -36.03 7.68
N GLU A 224 0.28 -36.40 8.39
CA GLU A 224 1.33 -37.36 8.13
C GLU A 224 0.75 -38.67 7.57
N THR A 225 1.14 -39.01 6.36
CA THR A 225 1.16 -40.40 5.90
C THR A 225 2.28 -41.15 6.62
N LEU A 226 2.05 -42.45 6.88
CA LEU A 226 2.89 -43.50 7.50
C LEU A 226 2.54 -43.65 9.00
N GLU A 227 2.03 -44.79 9.48
CA GLU A 227 2.68 -46.10 9.45
C GLU A 227 1.74 -47.27 9.06
N GLU A 228 2.27 -48.15 8.21
CA GLU A 228 1.81 -49.54 8.02
C GLU A 228 2.40 -50.47 9.09
N GLU A 229 1.73 -51.60 9.28
CA GLU A 229 2.15 -52.90 9.86
C GLU A 229 1.61 -53.28 11.25
N GLY A 230 0.79 -54.35 11.27
CA GLY A 230 0.38 -55.02 12.50
C GLY A 230 -0.80 -56.00 12.35
N GLU A 231 -0.54 -57.14 11.70
CA GLU A 231 -1.02 -58.48 12.12
C GLU A 231 -2.39 -59.01 11.62
N GLU A 232 -2.29 -60.02 10.73
CA GLU A 232 -3.33 -61.02 10.45
C GLU A 232 -3.67 -61.84 11.71
N THR A 233 -4.94 -62.18 11.93
CA THR A 233 -5.38 -63.58 12.07
C THR A 233 -6.90 -63.71 12.13
N ALA A 234 -7.36 -64.80 11.52
CA ALA A 234 -8.73 -65.17 11.23
C ALA A 234 -9.66 -65.31 12.45
N THR A 235 -10.97 -65.15 12.23
CA THR A 235 -11.94 -66.22 12.50
C THR A 235 -13.24 -65.97 11.74
N SER A 236 -13.58 -66.96 10.92
CA SER A 236 -14.88 -67.20 10.31
C SER A 236 -15.99 -67.29 11.37
N GLY A 237 -17.13 -66.65 11.12
CA GLY A 237 -18.35 -66.85 11.88
C GLY A 237 -19.56 -66.56 11.01
N GLU A 238 -20.08 -67.61 10.38
CA GLU A 238 -21.43 -67.66 9.79
C GLU A 238 -22.48 -67.27 10.82
N ASN A 239 -23.51 -66.53 10.40
CA ASN A 239 -24.81 -66.57 11.05
C ASN A 239 -25.90 -66.62 9.97
N THR A 240 -26.59 -67.76 9.94
CA THR A 240 -28.06 -67.77 9.84
C THR A 240 -28.70 -67.01 11.00
#